data_AF-A0A0B5FSG0-F1
#
_entry.id   AF-A0A0B5FSG0-F1
#
_cell.length_a   1.000
_cell.length_b   1.000
_cell.length_c   1.000
_cell.angle_alpha   90.00
_cell.angle_beta   90.00
_cell.angle_gamma   90.00
#
_symmetry.space_group_name_H-M   'P 1'
#
loop_
_entity.id
_entity.type
_entity.pdbx_description
1 polymer ?
#
loop_
_entity_poly.entity_id
_entity_poly.type
_entity_poly.pdbx_seq_one_letter_code
_entity_poly.pdbx_strand_id
1 'polypeptide(L)'
;MIDLLIRNAALPDGQSGIDVAIHGERIKEIGSAIDAKARRTIDAIRLRPQRLYVIRRGRLVAETAPAVPQLHLDNGTEKLDLSSTVYENSPV
;
A
#
# COMPACT_ATOMS: atom_id res chain seq x y z
N MET A 1 2.47 21.69 -12.95
CA MET A 1 2.23 21.27 -11.55
C MET A 1 1.10 20.25 -11.56
N ILE A 2 1.20 19.16 -10.81
CA ILE A 2 0.14 18.14 -10.70
C ILE A 2 -0.46 18.15 -9.29
N ASP A 3 -1.70 17.68 -9.14
CA ASP A 3 -2.42 17.77 -7.86
C ASP A 3 -2.05 16.61 -6.94
N LEU A 4 -2.00 15.39 -7.49
CA LEU A 4 -1.65 14.17 -6.77
C LEU A 4 -0.67 13.33 -7.59
N LEU A 5 0.37 12.85 -6.93
CA LEU A 5 1.29 11.87 -7.47
C LEU A 5 1.29 10.64 -6.57
N ILE A 6 0.86 9.51 -7.13
CA ILE A 6 0.92 8.21 -6.47
C ILE A 6 2.21 7.53 -6.93
N ARG A 7 3.07 7.16 -5.98
CA ARG A 7 4.35 6.49 -6.26
C ARG A 7 4.23 4.98 -6.10
N ASN A 8 5.02 4.23 -6.85
CA ASN A 8 5.21 2.78 -6.70
C ASN A 8 3.92 1.93 -6.70
N ALA A 9 2.93 2.28 -7.51
CA ALA A 9 1.72 1.46 -7.69
C ALA A 9 2.06 0.10 -8.33
N ALA A 10 1.31 -0.91 -7.90
CA ALA A 10 1.16 -2.17 -8.63
C ALA A 10 -0.11 -2.07 -9.48
N LEU A 11 0.01 -2.34 -10.78
CA LEU A 11 -1.09 -2.28 -11.74
C LEU A 11 -1.64 -3.69 -12.02
N PRO A 12 -2.91 -3.83 -12.44
CA PRO A 12 -3.55 -5.13 -12.68
C PRO A 12 -2.90 -6.00 -13.76
N ASP A 13 -2.09 -5.40 -14.62
CA ASP A 13 -1.31 -6.10 -15.66
C ASP A 13 0.00 -6.70 -15.14
N GLY A 14 0.23 -6.67 -13.83
CA GLY A 14 1.41 -7.21 -13.17
C GLY A 14 2.59 -6.25 -13.09
N GLN A 15 2.47 -5.03 -13.64
CA GLN A 15 3.51 -4.02 -13.50
C GLN A 15 3.58 -3.51 -12.06
N SER A 16 4.78 -3.24 -11.56
CA SER A 16 5.03 -2.69 -10.23
C SER A 16 6.05 -1.57 -10.29
N GLY A 17 6.07 -0.71 -9.27
CA GLY A 17 6.95 0.47 -9.27
C GLY A 17 6.48 1.58 -10.22
N ILE A 18 5.17 1.60 -10.52
CA ILE A 18 4.59 2.56 -11.48
C ILE A 18 4.09 3.80 -10.74
N ASP A 19 4.43 4.97 -11.23
CA ASP A 19 3.88 6.22 -10.73
C ASP A 19 2.65 6.63 -11.55
N VAL A 20 1.67 7.24 -10.88
CA VAL A 20 0.45 7.76 -11.50
C VAL A 20 0.28 9.23 -11.12
N ALA A 21 0.36 10.12 -12.12
CA ALA A 21 0.17 11.55 -11.95
C ALA A 21 -1.27 11.93 -12.28
N ILE A 22 -1.91 12.67 -11.38
CA ILE A 22 -3.31 13.13 -11.51
C ILE A 22 -3.35 14.65 -11.52
N HIS A 23 -4.14 15.21 -12.44
CA HIS A 23 -4.45 16.63 -12.51
C HIS A 23 -5.97 16.83 -12.62
N GLY A 24 -6.55 17.58 -11.70
CA GLY A 24 -8.00 17.62 -11.50
C GLY A 24 -8.56 16.22 -11.25
N GLU A 25 -9.54 15.81 -12.05
CA GLU A 25 -10.20 14.49 -11.95
C GLU A 25 -9.65 13.46 -12.95
N ARG A 26 -8.53 13.76 -13.62
CA ARG A 26 -8.00 12.91 -14.70
C ARG A 26 -6.58 12.43 -14.42
N ILE A 27 -6.31 11.19 -14.83
CA ILE A 27 -4.95 10.67 -14.93
C ILE A 27 -4.26 11.41 -16.07
N LYS A 28 -3.17 12.10 -15.73
CA LYS A 28 -2.34 12.84 -16.69
C LYS A 28 -1.27 11.93 -17.29
N GLU A 29 -0.65 11.09 -16.46
CA GLU A 29 0.50 10.29 -16.85
C GLU A 29 0.61 9.04 -15.98
N ILE A 30 1.04 7.93 -16.58
CA ILE A 30 1.34 6.65 -15.94
C ILE A 30 2.71 6.22 -16.45
N GLY A 31 3.66 5.94 -15.57
CA GLY A 31 5.00 5.53 -15.97
C GLY A 31 5.92 5.33 -14.77
N SER A 32 7.10 4.76 -15.00
CA SER A 32 8.11 4.62 -13.95
C SER A 32 8.82 5.96 -13.69
N ALA A 33 9.00 6.30 -12.42
CA ALA A 33 9.81 7.44 -11.97
C ALA A 33 9.41 8.80 -12.60
N ILE A 34 8.13 9.17 -12.52
CA ILE A 34 7.64 10.46 -13.06
C ILE A 34 8.35 11.63 -12.34
N ASP A 35 9.09 12.43 -13.09
CA ASP A 35 9.74 13.64 -12.57
C ASP A 35 8.78 14.83 -12.64
N ALA A 36 7.92 14.95 -11.63
CA ALA A 36 6.95 16.03 -11.53
C ALA A 36 6.80 16.58 -10.11
N LYS A 37 6.65 17.91 -10.01
CA LYS A 37 6.23 18.57 -8.77
C LYS A 37 4.73 18.39 -8.56
N ALA A 38 4.38 17.71 -7.47
CA ALA A 38 3.01 17.47 -7.05
C ALA A 38 2.64 18.28 -5.79
N ARG A 39 1.39 18.71 -5.70
CA ARG A 39 0.86 19.34 -4.47
C ARG A 39 0.78 18.33 -3.32
N ARG A 40 0.49 17.06 -3.65
CA ARG A 40 0.50 15.94 -2.71
C ARG A 40 1.15 14.72 -3.35
N THR A 41 2.02 14.06 -2.61
CA THR A 41 2.63 12.78 -3.01
C THR A 41 2.27 11.72 -1.99
N ILE A 42 1.84 10.55 -2.45
CA ILE A 42 1.61 9.36 -1.62
C ILE A 42 2.31 8.17 -2.24
N ASP A 43 2.73 7.21 -1.41
CA ASP A 43 3.25 5.93 -1.87
C ASP A 43 2.13 4.90 -1.86
N ALA A 44 1.86 4.25 -2.99
CA ALA A 44 0.85 3.20 -3.10
C ALA A 44 1.28 1.94 -2.36
N ILE A 45 2.58 1.66 -2.30
CA ILE A 45 3.12 0.58 -1.48
C ILE A 45 3.54 1.17 -0.14
N ARG A 46 3.11 0.52 0.94
CA ARG A 46 3.45 0.95 2.30
C ARG A 46 4.91 0.62 2.59
N LEU A 47 5.85 1.50 2.22
CA LEU A 47 7.29 1.29 2.46
C LEU A 47 7.70 1.33 3.94
N ARG A 48 6.78 1.73 4.85
CA ARG A 48 7.04 1.73 6.29
C ARG A 48 5.96 0.93 7.02
N PRO A 49 6.32 -0.03 7.88
CA PRO A 49 5.35 -0.75 8.68
C PRO A 49 4.57 0.24 9.57
N GLN A 50 3.32 -0.09 9.84
CA GLN A 50 2.51 0.67 10.79
C GLN A 50 3.17 0.58 12.17
N ARG A 51 3.36 1.72 12.83
CA ARG A 51 3.86 1.72 14.21
C ARG A 51 2.73 1.24 15.12
N LEU A 52 2.69 -0.07 15.36
CA LEU A 52 1.69 -0.66 16.25
C LEU A 52 1.90 -0.21 17.70
N TYR A 53 3.15 0.00 18.09
CA TYR A 53 3.52 0.42 19.44
C TYR A 53 4.52 1.57 19.41
N VAL A 54 4.35 2.52 20.33
CA VAL A 54 5.35 3.54 20.66
C VAL A 54 5.77 3.30 22.11
N ILE A 55 7.05 3.04 22.34
CA ILE A 55 7.60 2.76 23.68
C ILE A 55 8.56 3.88 24.07
N ARG A 56 8.44 4.40 25.30
CA ARG A 56 9.36 5.38 25.88
C ARG A 56 9.68 5.01 27.31
N ARG A 57 10.97 4.91 27.64
CA ARG A 57 11.46 4.53 28.99
C ARG A 57 10.84 3.22 29.50
N GLY A 58 10.75 2.21 28.62
CA GLY A 58 10.16 0.90 28.95
C GLY A 58 8.64 0.89 29.10
N ARG A 59 7.93 1.99 28.79
CA ARG A 59 6.46 2.07 28.86
C ARG A 59 5.83 2.27 27.48
N LEU A 60 4.75 1.55 27.20
CA LEU A 60 3.88 1.78 26.05
C LEU A 60 3.19 3.14 26.20
N VAL A 61 3.44 4.06 25.27
CA VAL A 61 2.87 5.42 25.28
C VAL A 61 1.81 5.65 24.22
N ALA A 62 1.78 4.84 23.16
CA ALA A 62 0.71 4.84 22.16
C ALA A 62 0.63 3.49 21.47
N GLU A 63 -0.59 3.08 21.12
CA GLU A 63 -0.90 1.85 20.40
C GLU A 63 -1.75 2.17 19.17
N THR A 64 -1.59 1.38 18.10
CA THR A 64 -2.45 1.44 16.91
C THR A 64 -2.85 0.03 16.50
N ALA A 65 -4.14 -0.18 16.22
CA ALA A 65 -4.65 -1.48 15.77
C ALA A 65 -3.91 -1.95 14.48
N PRO A 66 -3.58 -3.25 14.38
CA PRO A 66 -3.01 -3.82 13.16
C PRO A 66 -3.95 -3.64 11.96
N ALA A 67 -3.37 -3.40 10.78
CA ALA A 67 -4.13 -3.47 9.55
C ALA A 67 -4.51 -4.93 9.29
N VAL A 68 -5.81 -5.22 9.18
CA VAL A 68 -6.32 -6.53 8.77
C VAL A 68 -6.56 -6.47 7.25
N PRO A 69 -5.73 -7.12 6.43
CA PRO A 69 -5.93 -7.16 4.98
C PRO A 69 -7.25 -7.84 4.63
N GLN A 70 -7.89 -7.36 3.56
CA GLN A 70 -9.07 -7.99 2.97
C GLN A 70 -8.70 -8.56 1.61
N LEU A 71 -9.01 -9.83 1.41
CA LEU A 71 -8.90 -10.53 0.14
C LEU A 71 -10.26 -10.48 -0.55
N HIS A 72 -10.30 -9.87 -1.73
CA HIS A 72 -11.49 -9.86 -2.57
C HIS A 72 -11.31 -10.88 -3.70
N LEU A 73 -12.19 -11.86 -3.77
CA LEU A 73 -12.26 -12.91 -4.78
C LEU A 73 -13.63 -12.88 -5.46
N ASP A 74 -13.78 -13.56 -6.60
CA ASP A 74 -15.05 -13.63 -7.32
C ASP A 74 -16.19 -14.23 -6.47
N ASN A 75 -15.86 -15.02 -5.44
CA ASN A 75 -16.81 -15.64 -4.52
C ASN A 75 -17.06 -14.84 -3.22
N GLY A 76 -16.43 -13.67 -3.03
CA GLY A 76 -16.66 -12.82 -1.87
C GLY A 76 -15.44 -12.09 -1.34
N THR A 77 -15.60 -11.48 -0.17
CA THR A 77 -14.52 -10.77 0.53
C THR A 77 -14.22 -11.46 1.85
N GLU A 78 -12.96 -11.81 2.06
CA GLU A 78 -12.46 -12.48 3.26
C GLU A 78 -11.44 -11.61 4.00
N LYS A 79 -11.45 -11.64 5.33
CA LYS A 79 -10.40 -10.99 6.15
C LYS A 79 -9.26 -11.99 6.36
N LEU A 80 -8.04 -11.59 6.04
CA LEU A 80 -6.88 -12.46 6.11
C LEU A 80 -5.96 -12.07 7.27
N ASP A 81 -5.46 -13.05 8.01
CA ASP A 81 -4.31 -12.88 8.89
C ASP A 81 -3.05 -13.32 8.15
N LEU A 82 -2.19 -12.36 7.79
CA LEU A 82 -0.93 -12.62 7.08
C LEU A 82 0.25 -12.85 8.03
N SER A 83 0.01 -12.88 9.34
CA SER A 83 1.04 -13.10 10.36
C SER A 83 1.16 -14.56 10.81
N SER A 84 0.19 -15.40 10.44
CA SER A 84 0.22 -16.84 10.65
C SER A 84 0.93 -17.52 9.48
N THR A 85 2.17 -17.94 9.69
CA THR A 85 2.88 -18.81 8.75
C THR A 85 2.28 -20.21 8.82
N VAL A 86 1.17 -20.45 8.13
CA VAL A 86 0.67 -21.80 7.83
C VAL A 86 0.93 -22.06 6.35
N TYR A 87 2.13 -22.57 6.05
CA TYR A 87 2.36 -23.28 4.79
C TYR A 87 1.72 -24.67 4.94
N GLU A 88 0.43 -24.78 4.62
CA GLU A 88 -0.11 -26.10 4.26
C GLU A 88 0.53 -26.47 2.91
N ASN A 89 1.54 -27.32 2.97
CA ASN A 89 2.11 -27.97 1.79
C ASN A 89 0.97 -28.75 1.09
N SER A 90 0.39 -28.18 0.03
CA SER A 90 -0.41 -28.94 -0.92
C SER A 90 0.49 -29.41 -2.06
N PRO A 91 0.64 -30.73 -2.26
CA PRO A 91 1.51 -31.28 -3.28
C PRO A 91 0.87 -31.10 -4.66
N VAL A 92 1.66 -30.64 -5.63
CA VAL A 92 1.43 -30.92 -7.05
C VAL A 92 2.72 -31.47 -7.62
#